data_AF-H5TEF7-F1
#
_entry.id   AF-H5TEF7-F1
#
_cell.length_a   1.000
_cell.length_b   1.000
_cell.length_c   1.000
_cell.angle_alpha   90.00
_cell.angle_beta   90.00
_cell.angle_gamma   90.00
#
_symmetry.space_group_name_H-M   'P 1'
#
loop_
_entity.id
_entity.type
_entity.pdbx_description
1 polymer ?
#
loop_
_entity_poly.entity_id
_entity_poly.type
_entity_poly.pdbx_seq_one_letter_code
_entity_poly.pdbx_strand_id
1 'polypeptide(L)'
;MTKIDLNVQAKISFLTKHGKQNTLAPILVSAFNTVLVHTDKFDTDTLGTFDQTIARTLNPIECALKKAYLACKLSGCEQGIGSEGSFSSLMGMGVIDEEFLAFVDIKRNIEILSLIYRVSFAAKRQQK
;
A
#
# COMPACT_ATOMS: atom_id res chain seq x y z
N MET A 1 32.28 15.74 -13.89
CA MET A 1 31.82 15.59 -12.48
C MET A 1 30.46 16.27 -12.37
N THR A 2 29.38 15.48 -12.30
CA THR A 2 28.02 16.02 -12.14
C THR A 2 27.88 16.56 -10.72
N LYS A 3 27.60 17.86 -10.56
CA LYS A 3 27.24 18.41 -9.26
C LYS A 3 25.92 17.76 -8.85
N ILE A 4 25.93 16.97 -7.78
CA ILE A 4 24.71 16.49 -7.15
C ILE A 4 24.11 17.68 -6.42
N ASP A 5 22.96 18.12 -6.88
CA ASP A 5 22.24 19.23 -6.28
C ASP A 5 21.58 18.72 -4.99
N LEU A 6 22.19 19.04 -3.83
CA LEU A 6 21.76 18.55 -2.51
C LEU A 6 20.37 19.05 -2.08
N ASN A 7 19.75 19.93 -2.87
CA ASN A 7 18.41 20.47 -2.64
C ASN A 7 17.28 19.72 -3.36
N VAL A 8 17.57 18.70 -4.17
CA VAL A 8 16.53 17.93 -4.87
C VAL A 8 16.05 16.79 -3.98
N GLN A 9 14.88 16.99 -3.39
CA GLN A 9 14.20 15.93 -2.64
C GLN A 9 13.52 14.96 -3.61
N ALA A 10 13.79 13.66 -3.46
CA ALA A 10 13.11 12.64 -4.24
C ALA A 10 11.60 12.64 -3.90
N LYS A 11 10.77 12.22 -4.87
CA LYS A 11 9.32 12.14 -4.70
C LYS A 11 8.84 10.73 -5.02
N ILE A 12 8.07 10.17 -4.10
CA ILE A 12 7.38 8.89 -4.28
C ILE A 12 5.88 9.14 -4.13
N SER A 13 5.10 8.62 -5.05
CA SER A 13 3.64 8.77 -5.02
C SER A 13 2.97 7.66 -4.22
N PHE A 14 1.82 7.94 -3.59
CA PHE A 14 1.03 6.92 -2.90
C PHE A 14 -0.47 7.14 -3.16
N LEU A 15 -1.08 6.17 -3.82
CA LEU A 15 -2.53 6.12 -4.02
C LEU A 15 -3.17 5.38 -2.84
N THR A 16 -3.83 6.12 -1.97
CA THR A 16 -4.49 5.54 -0.80
C THR A 16 -5.66 6.39 -0.34
N LYS A 17 -6.62 5.74 0.33
CA LYS A 17 -7.70 6.38 1.07
C LYS A 17 -7.48 6.20 2.57
N HIS A 18 -8.22 6.95 3.38
CA HIS A 18 -8.28 6.79 4.84
C HIS A 18 -6.97 7.07 5.61
N GLY A 19 -6.10 7.95 5.10
CA GLY A 19 -5.05 8.56 5.92
C GLY A 19 -3.74 7.77 6.08
N LYS A 20 -3.56 6.63 5.39
CA LYS A 20 -2.34 5.80 5.49
C LYS A 20 -1.05 6.58 5.16
N GLN A 21 -1.14 7.64 4.36
CA GLN A 21 -0.02 8.51 4.03
C GLN A 21 0.61 9.18 5.26
N ASN A 22 -0.17 9.43 6.31
CA ASN A 22 0.30 10.12 7.52
C ASN A 22 1.32 9.26 8.31
N THR A 23 1.21 7.93 8.21
CA THR A 23 2.17 7.01 8.83
C THR A 23 3.45 6.90 8.01
N LEU A 24 3.32 6.87 6.68
CA LEU A 24 4.44 6.58 5.78
C LEU A 24 5.31 7.81 5.47
N ALA A 25 4.69 8.99 5.34
CA ALA A 25 5.39 10.23 5.03
C ALA A 25 6.59 10.55 5.95
N PRO A 26 6.45 10.54 7.30
CA PRO A 26 7.58 10.85 8.17
C PRO A 26 8.73 9.85 8.04
N ILE A 27 8.43 8.56 7.79
CA ILE A 27 9.43 7.51 7.62
C ILE A 27 10.25 7.76 6.35
N LEU A 28 9.59 8.11 5.24
CA LEU A 28 10.27 8.39 3.96
C LEU A 28 11.17 9.62 4.04
N VAL A 29 10.71 10.67 4.75
CA VAL A 29 11.52 11.87 4.97
C VAL A 29 12.74 11.53 5.83
N SER A 30 12.56 10.85 6.96
CA SER A 30 13.66 10.58 7.90
C SER A 30 14.68 9.57 7.38
N ALA A 31 14.23 8.51 6.70
CA ALA A 31 15.12 7.42 6.27
C ALA A 31 15.74 7.67 4.89
N PHE A 32 15.07 8.42 4.02
CA PHE A 32 15.44 8.53 2.60
C PHE A 32 15.45 9.95 2.05
N ASN A 33 15.21 10.99 2.87
CA ASN A 33 15.04 12.37 2.41
C ASN A 33 14.09 12.46 1.19
N THR A 34 12.93 11.79 1.30
CA THR A 34 11.98 11.62 0.20
C THR A 34 10.61 12.11 0.63
N VAL A 35 9.94 12.89 -0.22
CA VAL A 35 8.57 13.36 0.02
C VAL A 35 7.54 12.41 -0.57
N LEU A 36 6.52 12.13 0.22
CA LEU A 36 5.36 11.36 -0.19
C LEU A 36 4.34 12.26 -0.89
N VAL A 37 4.07 11.98 -2.15
CA VAL A 37 3.02 12.64 -2.94
C VAL A 37 1.76 11.79 -2.84
N HIS A 38 0.86 12.15 -1.94
CA HIS A 38 -0.44 11.49 -1.82
C HIS A 38 -1.36 11.86 -2.99
N THR A 39 -2.14 10.89 -3.45
CA THR A 39 -3.24 11.09 -4.38
C THR A 39 -4.42 10.20 -4.00
N ASP A 40 -5.63 10.72 -4.13
CA ASP A 40 -6.91 10.04 -4.00
C ASP A 40 -7.80 10.24 -5.24
N LYS A 41 -7.20 10.74 -6.34
CA LYS A 41 -7.89 11.02 -7.62
C LYS A 41 -8.49 9.79 -8.30
N PHE A 42 -8.16 8.60 -7.82
CA PHE A 42 -8.76 7.35 -8.25
C PHE A 42 -9.46 6.70 -7.07
N ASP A 43 -10.73 6.35 -7.27
CA ASP A 43 -11.50 5.62 -6.29
C ASP A 43 -10.99 4.18 -6.19
N THR A 44 -10.16 3.90 -5.19
CA THR A 44 -9.61 2.56 -4.98
C THR A 44 -10.66 1.50 -4.66
N ASP A 45 -11.84 1.89 -4.20
CA ASP A 45 -12.91 0.97 -3.82
C ASP A 45 -13.51 0.30 -5.07
N THR A 46 -13.34 0.90 -6.25
CA THR A 46 -13.71 0.26 -7.53
C THR A 46 -12.85 -0.96 -7.86
N LEU A 47 -11.74 -1.18 -7.16
CA LEU A 47 -10.92 -2.40 -7.29
C LEU A 47 -11.44 -3.55 -6.40
N GLY A 48 -12.44 -3.25 -5.57
CA GLY A 48 -13.04 -4.15 -4.59
C GLY A 48 -13.08 -3.48 -3.21
N THR A 49 -14.17 -3.68 -2.48
CA THR A 49 -14.35 -3.11 -1.14
C THR A 49 -14.07 -4.15 -0.07
N PHE A 50 -13.72 -3.66 1.12
CA PHE A 50 -13.51 -4.51 2.29
C PHE A 50 -14.79 -5.25 2.71
N ASP A 51 -15.94 -4.57 2.65
CA ASP A 51 -17.27 -5.11 2.99
C ASP A 51 -17.86 -6.03 1.90
N GLN A 52 -17.11 -6.28 0.82
CA GLN A 52 -17.50 -7.11 -0.31
C GLN A 52 -18.74 -6.63 -1.08
N THR A 53 -19.19 -5.38 -0.88
CA THR A 53 -20.23 -4.77 -1.73
C THR A 53 -19.78 -4.64 -3.18
N ILE A 54 -18.50 -4.38 -3.41
CA ILE A 54 -17.84 -4.48 -4.70
C ILE A 54 -16.89 -5.69 -4.65
N ALA A 55 -17.14 -6.67 -5.49
CA ALA A 55 -16.29 -7.85 -5.60
C ALA A 55 -14.87 -7.48 -6.05
N ARG A 56 -13.87 -8.06 -5.39
CA ARG A 56 -12.47 -7.96 -5.83
C ARG A 56 -12.30 -8.68 -7.16
N THR A 57 -11.71 -8.01 -8.13
CA THR A 57 -11.38 -8.58 -9.45
C THR A 57 -9.91 -8.99 -9.57
N LEU A 58 -9.08 -8.55 -8.61
CA LEU A 58 -7.66 -8.80 -8.53
C LEU A 58 -7.33 -9.46 -7.20
N ASN A 59 -6.27 -10.26 -7.16
CA ASN A 59 -5.74 -10.72 -5.89
C ASN A 59 -5.07 -9.55 -5.12
N PRO A 60 -4.82 -9.68 -3.80
CA PRO A 60 -4.30 -8.57 -3.02
C PRO A 60 -2.95 -8.00 -3.51
N ILE A 61 -2.07 -8.86 -4.00
CA ILE A 61 -0.76 -8.47 -4.55
C ILE A 61 -0.94 -7.63 -5.82
N GLU A 62 -1.76 -8.12 -6.76
CA GLU A 62 -2.10 -7.41 -8.00
C GLU A 62 -2.77 -6.06 -7.73
N CYS A 63 -3.64 -6.01 -6.71
CA CYS A 63 -4.30 -4.78 -6.29
C CYS A 63 -3.28 -3.76 -5.76
N ALA A 64 -2.35 -4.18 -4.90
CA ALA A 64 -1.29 -3.33 -4.37
C ALA A 64 -0.38 -2.80 -5.49
N LEU A 65 0.07 -3.65 -6.42
CA LEU A 65 0.85 -3.23 -7.59
C LEU A 65 0.08 -2.26 -8.48
N LYS A 66 -1.18 -2.57 -8.79
CA LYS A 66 -2.04 -1.69 -9.61
C LYS A 66 -2.18 -0.31 -8.97
N LYS A 67 -2.35 -0.25 -7.65
CA LYS A 67 -2.39 1.02 -6.90
C LYS A 67 -1.06 1.78 -7.00
N ALA A 68 0.08 1.09 -6.89
CA ALA A 68 1.40 1.70 -7.04
C ALA A 68 1.61 2.29 -8.44
N TYR A 69 1.26 1.56 -9.50
CA TYR A 69 1.30 2.06 -10.88
C TYR A 69 0.34 3.21 -11.14
N LEU A 70 -0.89 3.14 -10.59
CA LEU A 70 -1.84 4.25 -10.67
C LEU A 70 -1.34 5.49 -9.93
N ALA A 71 -0.68 5.32 -8.79
CA ALA A 71 -0.05 6.43 -8.07
C ALA A 71 0.94 7.18 -8.97
N CYS A 72 1.85 6.46 -9.64
CA CYS A 72 2.77 7.04 -10.61
C CYS A 72 2.02 7.76 -11.74
N LYS A 73 1.06 7.08 -12.36
CA LYS A 73 0.29 7.62 -13.49
C LYS A 73 -0.45 8.92 -13.14
N LEU A 74 -1.06 8.99 -11.96
CA LEU A 74 -1.90 10.11 -11.53
C LEU A 74 -1.10 11.31 -11.01
N SER A 75 0.12 11.06 -10.52
CA SER A 75 0.99 12.09 -9.94
C SER A 75 2.08 12.58 -10.89
N GLY A 76 2.43 11.77 -11.90
CA GLY A 76 3.61 11.98 -12.75
C GLY A 76 4.93 11.57 -12.10
N CYS A 77 4.92 10.98 -10.90
CA CYS A 77 6.14 10.44 -10.27
C CYS A 77 6.61 9.15 -10.98
N GLU A 78 7.93 8.96 -11.06
CA GLU A 78 8.53 7.71 -11.57
C GLU A 78 8.40 6.55 -10.60
N GLN A 79 8.23 6.86 -9.30
CA GLN A 79 8.14 5.91 -8.21
C GLN A 79 6.78 6.00 -7.51
N GLY A 80 6.25 4.84 -7.13
CA GLY A 80 4.90 4.71 -6.59
C GLY A 80 4.81 3.63 -5.54
N ILE A 81 3.94 3.86 -4.57
CA ILE A 81 3.57 2.93 -3.51
C ILE A 81 2.08 2.61 -3.63
N GLY A 82 1.73 1.36 -3.35
CA GLY A 82 0.35 0.90 -3.23
C GLY A 82 0.21 -0.02 -2.03
N SER A 83 -0.97 -0.01 -1.41
CA SER A 83 -1.27 -0.85 -0.25
C SER A 83 -2.60 -1.58 -0.43
N GLU A 84 -2.68 -2.85 -0.02
CA GLU A 84 -3.91 -3.61 0.01
C GLU A 84 -4.00 -4.47 1.28
N GLY A 85 -5.13 -4.35 1.96
CA GLY A 85 -5.46 -5.18 3.13
C GLY A 85 -6.33 -6.37 2.72
N SER A 86 -6.08 -7.53 3.30
CA SER A 86 -6.81 -8.77 3.08
C SER A 86 -7.10 -9.45 4.41
N PHE A 87 -8.32 -9.96 4.56
CA PHE A 87 -8.73 -10.71 5.75
C PHE A 87 -9.21 -12.09 5.35
N SER A 88 -8.71 -13.12 6.03
CA SER A 88 -9.14 -14.50 5.83
C SER A 88 -9.46 -15.19 7.15
N SER A 89 -10.39 -16.16 7.11
CA SER A 89 -10.79 -16.95 8.26
C SER A 89 -9.93 -18.19 8.38
N LEU A 90 -9.36 -18.44 9.57
CA LEU A 90 -8.67 -19.68 9.89
C LEU A 90 -9.69 -20.74 10.34
N MET A 91 -10.57 -21.15 9.43
CA MET A 91 -11.64 -22.14 9.68
C MET A 91 -12.43 -21.87 10.98
N GLY A 92 -12.74 -20.60 11.27
CA GLY A 92 -13.47 -20.20 12.48
C GLY A 92 -12.66 -20.25 13.79
N MET A 93 -11.40 -20.68 13.76
CA MET A 93 -10.51 -20.65 14.93
C MET A 93 -9.85 -19.29 15.14
N GLY A 94 -9.86 -18.45 14.10
CA GLY A 94 -9.20 -17.15 14.12
C GLY A 94 -9.34 -16.40 12.81
N VAL A 95 -8.67 -15.25 12.74
CA VAL A 95 -8.58 -14.36 11.59
C VAL A 95 -7.11 -14.15 11.26
N ILE A 96 -6.79 -14.18 9.97
CA ILE A 96 -5.51 -13.72 9.43
C ILE A 96 -5.79 -12.36 8.78
N ASP A 97 -5.07 -11.35 9.25
CA ASP A 97 -5.07 -9.98 8.74
C ASP A 97 -3.75 -9.74 8.01
N GLU A 98 -3.81 -9.50 6.71
CA GLU A 98 -2.67 -9.32 5.82
C GLU A 98 -2.66 -7.89 5.27
N GLU A 99 -1.52 -7.22 5.32
CA GLU A 99 -1.29 -5.96 4.63
C GLU A 99 -0.15 -6.13 3.64
N PHE A 100 -0.47 -5.92 2.37
CA PHE A 100 0.48 -5.90 1.26
C PHE A 100 0.90 -4.46 1.00
N LEU A 101 2.21 -4.23 0.87
CA LEU A 101 2.78 -2.97 0.40
C LEU A 101 3.60 -3.22 -0.85
N ALA A 102 3.25 -2.55 -1.93
CA ALA A 102 3.97 -2.59 -3.19
C ALA A 102 4.74 -1.29 -3.40
N PHE A 103 5.97 -1.39 -3.88
CA PHE A 103 6.76 -0.29 -4.41
C PHE A 103 7.09 -0.58 -5.87
N VAL A 104 6.95 0.43 -6.74
CA VAL A 104 7.35 0.35 -8.15
C VAL A 104 8.28 1.50 -8.51
N ASP A 105 9.27 1.22 -9.34
CA ASP A 105 10.10 2.21 -10.03
C ASP A 105 10.00 1.96 -11.53
N ILE A 106 9.28 2.83 -12.22
CA ILE A 106 8.98 2.68 -13.66
C ILE A 106 10.26 2.78 -14.49
N LYS A 107 11.15 3.69 -14.13
CA LYS A 107 12.37 3.96 -14.90
C LYS A 107 13.35 2.80 -14.83
N ARG A 108 13.43 2.15 -13.67
CA ARG A 108 14.34 1.01 -13.42
C ARG A 108 13.68 -0.34 -13.65
N ASN A 109 12.37 -0.37 -13.94
CA ASN A 109 11.59 -1.59 -14.07
C ASN A 109 11.70 -2.50 -12.84
N ILE A 110 11.52 -1.90 -11.66
CA ILE A 110 11.58 -2.59 -10.37
C ILE A 110 10.19 -2.66 -9.77
N GLU A 111 9.84 -3.85 -9.27
CA GLU A 111 8.71 -4.08 -8.38
C GLU A 111 9.24 -4.71 -7.08
N ILE A 112 8.81 -4.19 -5.94
CA ILE A 112 9.10 -4.76 -4.62
C ILE A 112 7.78 -4.96 -3.90
N LEU A 113 7.60 -6.16 -3.35
CA LEU A 113 6.42 -6.53 -2.56
C LEU A 113 6.84 -6.84 -1.13
N SER A 114 6.07 -6.32 -0.19
CA SER A 114 6.16 -6.65 1.23
C SER A 114 4.80 -7.15 1.71
N LEU A 115 4.83 -8.14 2.60
CA LEU A 115 3.67 -8.69 3.27
C LEU A 115 3.92 -8.67 4.77
N ILE A 116 3.00 -8.07 5.52
CA ILE A 116 2.90 -8.25 6.96
C ILE A 116 1.59 -8.97 7.21
N TYR A 117 1.61 -10.01 8.05
CA TYR A 117 0.40 -10.69 8.47
C TYR A 117 0.34 -10.82 9.98
N ARG A 118 -0.88 -10.81 10.52
CA ARG A 118 -1.18 -11.04 11.93
C ARG A 118 -2.24 -12.12 12.04
N VAL A 119 -1.97 -13.11 12.87
CA VAL A 119 -2.94 -14.16 13.22
C VAL A 119 -3.54 -13.85 14.58
N SER A 120 -4.87 -13.80 14.66
CA SER A 120 -5.62 -13.62 15.90
C SER A 120 -6.55 -14.80 16.12
N PHE A 121 -6.53 -15.42 17.29
CA PHE A 121 -7.41 -16.54 17.63
C PHE A 121 -8.67 -16.06 18.35
N ALA A 122 -9.80 -16.72 18.09
CA ALA A 122 -11.01 -16.48 18.86
C ALA A 122 -10.81 -16.99 20.30
N ALA A 123 -10.95 -16.10 21.29
CA ALA A 123 -10.93 -16.52 22.69
C ALA A 123 -12.11 -17.46 22.95
N LYS A 124 -11.85 -18.68 23.48
CA LYS A 124 -12.91 -19.54 23.99
C LYS A 124 -13.63 -18.77 25.11
N ARG A 125 -14.89 -18.40 24.90
CA ARG A 125 -15.76 -18.00 26.01
C ARG A 125 -15.79 -19.17 26.98
N GLN A 126 -15.18 -19.02 28.16
CA GLN A 126 -15.47 -19.93 29.26
C GLN A 126 -16.96 -19.78 29.56
N GLN A 127 -17.75 -20.79 29.18
CA GLN A 127 -19.09 -20.95 29.72
C GLN A 127 -18.90 -21.21 31.22
N LYS A 128 -19.37 -20.26 32.04
CA LYS A 128 -19.59 -20.47 33.47
C LYS A 128 -20.79 -21.37 33.66
#